data_AF-A0A7S2X942-F1
#
_entry.id   AF-A0A7S2X942-F1
#
_cell.length_a   1.000
_cell.length_b   1.000
_cell.length_c   1.000
_cell.angle_alpha   90.00
_cell.angle_beta   90.00
_cell.angle_gamma   90.00
#
_symmetry.space_group_name_H-M   'P 1'
#
loop_
_entity.id
_entity.type
_entity.pdbx_description
1 polymer ?
#
loop_
_entity_poly.entity_id
_entity_poly.type
_entity_poly.pdbx_seq_one_letter_code
_entity_poly.pdbx_strand_id
1 'polypeptide(L)'
;GVPTPIEAKDGVGVVNMEQGEAQEETEIFVWIYVMKTWQKREPGSAVLQSYVDVVVTGACEYHDEFCREWVASCEQWGGNVKPDRRSPCYPRGLRALPPELAQKIDGLLPQAHIQARAKQEKRRKPGCRIS
;
A
#
# COMPACT_ATOMS: atom_id res chain seq x y z
N GLY A 1 -27.82 -13.01 10.15
CA GLY A 1 -27.10 -13.71 11.23
C GLY A 1 -26.28 -12.69 11.95
N VAL A 2 -26.47 -12.58 13.27
CA VAL A 2 -25.70 -11.66 14.12
C VAL A 2 -24.29 -12.27 14.30
N PRO A 3 -23.19 -11.49 14.26
CA PRO A 3 -21.86 -12.02 14.55
C PRO A 3 -21.72 -12.24 16.06
N THR A 4 -21.28 -13.44 16.44
CA THR A 4 -20.87 -13.75 17.83
C THR A 4 -19.44 -13.25 18.07
N PRO A 5 -19.16 -12.58 19.20
CA PRO A 5 -17.80 -12.23 19.60
C PRO A 5 -16.99 -13.48 19.94
N ILE A 6 -15.70 -13.47 19.61
CA ILE A 6 -14.72 -14.46 20.07
C ILE A 6 -14.03 -13.84 21.29
N GLU A 7 -14.30 -14.37 22.49
CA GLU A 7 -13.63 -13.95 23.73
C GLU A 7 -12.18 -14.44 23.74
N ALA A 8 -11.23 -13.51 23.84
CA ALA A 8 -9.83 -13.83 24.16
C ALA A 8 -9.69 -13.98 25.68
N LYS A 9 -9.18 -15.12 26.13
CA LYS A 9 -8.97 -15.46 27.54
C LYS A 9 -7.79 -14.69 28.14
N ASP A 10 -8.02 -14.20 29.36
CA ASP A 10 -7.02 -13.56 30.23
C ASP A 10 -5.77 -14.44 30.46
N GLY A 11 -4.60 -13.82 30.41
CA GLY A 11 -3.31 -14.50 30.61
C GLY A 11 -2.21 -13.57 31.11
N VAL A 12 -2.21 -13.32 32.42
CA VAL A 12 -1.09 -13.08 33.36
C VAL A 12 0.14 -12.33 32.83
N GLY A 13 0.30 -11.09 33.31
CA GLY A 13 1.49 -10.27 33.11
C GLY A 13 2.72 -10.74 33.90
N VAL A 14 3.88 -10.60 33.27
CA VAL A 14 5.19 -10.57 33.94
C VAL A 14 5.77 -9.18 33.68
N VAL A 15 5.93 -8.41 34.75
CA VAL A 15 6.44 -7.04 34.71
C VAL A 15 7.96 -7.10 34.79
N ASN A 16 8.67 -6.72 33.73
CA ASN A 16 10.08 -6.35 33.83
C ASN A 16 10.15 -4.84 34.08
N MET A 17 10.63 -4.48 35.27
CA MET A 17 10.90 -3.10 35.68
C MET A 17 12.18 -2.60 35.01
N GLU A 18 12.09 -1.87 33.90
CA GLU A 18 13.05 -0.83 33.56
C GLU A 18 12.29 0.35 32.94
N GLN A 19 12.69 1.56 33.33
CA GLN A 19 11.94 2.80 33.18
C GLN A 19 11.58 3.11 31.72
N GLY A 20 10.30 2.98 31.39
CA GLY A 20 9.67 3.52 30.19
C GLY A 20 8.28 3.98 30.59
N GLU A 21 7.93 5.21 30.25
CA GLU A 21 6.59 5.76 30.46
C GLU A 21 5.55 4.76 29.93
N ALA A 22 4.61 4.33 30.77
CA ALA A 22 3.54 3.45 30.37
C ALA A 22 2.69 4.19 29.32
N GLN A 23 2.93 3.91 28.04
CA GLN A 23 2.03 4.32 26.98
C GLN A 23 0.72 3.58 27.22
N GLU A 24 -0.33 4.31 27.60
CA GLU A 24 -1.70 3.81 27.55
C GLU A 24 -1.95 3.32 26.12
N GLU A 25 -2.05 2.00 25.94
CA GLU A 25 -2.45 1.40 24.68
C GLU A 25 -3.91 1.78 24.43
N THR A 26 -4.13 2.93 23.80
CA THR A 26 -5.46 3.31 23.35
C THR A 26 -5.83 2.40 22.19
N GLU A 27 -6.77 1.48 22.41
CA GLU A 27 -7.32 0.66 21.34
C GLU A 27 -8.11 1.55 20.37
N ILE A 28 -7.66 1.63 19.12
CA ILE A 28 -8.29 2.47 18.08
C ILE A 28 -9.13 1.58 17.16
N PHE A 29 -10.43 1.88 17.09
CA PHE A 29 -11.33 1.23 16.13
C PHE A 29 -11.26 1.89 14.76
N VAL A 30 -10.86 1.12 13.73
CA VAL A 30 -10.73 1.60 12.35
C VAL A 30 -11.68 0.83 11.43
N TRP A 31 -12.48 1.56 10.67
CA TRP A 31 -13.33 0.99 9.61
C TRP A 31 -12.58 0.97 8.28
N ILE A 32 -12.40 -0.22 7.71
CA ILE A 32 -11.77 -0.40 6.40
C ILE A 32 -12.74 -0.98 5.38
N TYR A 33 -12.65 -0.51 4.15
CA TYR A 33 -13.41 -1.06 3.04
C TYR A 33 -12.56 -2.09 2.30
N VAL A 34 -13.08 -3.31 2.19
CA VAL A 34 -12.40 -4.43 1.51
C VAL A 34 -13.31 -4.97 0.42
N MET A 35 -12.75 -5.25 -0.76
CA MET A 35 -13.49 -5.92 -1.83
C MET A 35 -13.82 -7.36 -1.40
N LYS A 36 -15.07 -7.79 -1.62
CA LYS A 36 -15.53 -9.15 -1.24
C LYS A 36 -14.78 -10.25 -2.00
N THR A 37 -14.36 -9.97 -3.23
CA THR A 37 -13.61 -10.89 -4.08
C THR A 37 -12.45 -10.15 -4.71
N TRP A 38 -11.29 -10.81 -4.75
CA TRP A 38 -10.17 -10.33 -5.54
C TRP A 38 -10.45 -10.59 -7.02
N GLN A 39 -10.34 -9.56 -7.86
CA GLN A 39 -10.45 -9.69 -9.30
C GLN A 39 -9.08 -9.55 -9.95
N LYS A 40 -8.76 -10.51 -10.83
CA LYS A 40 -7.58 -10.38 -11.68
C LYS A 40 -7.80 -9.21 -12.63
N ARG A 41 -6.75 -8.42 -12.83
CA ARG A 41 -6.76 -7.29 -13.74
C ARG A 41 -6.97 -7.75 -15.19
N GLU A 42 -7.99 -7.21 -15.84
CA GLU A 42 -8.30 -7.45 -17.25
C GLU A 42 -7.36 -6.64 -18.16
N PRO A 43 -6.97 -7.18 -19.34
CA PRO A 43 -6.27 -6.41 -20.37
C PRO A 43 -7.13 -5.21 -20.80
N GLY A 44 -6.72 -4.00 -20.43
CA GLY A 44 -7.48 -2.76 -20.69
C GLY A 44 -7.91 -1.99 -19.44
N SER A 45 -7.83 -2.60 -18.26
CA SER A 45 -8.12 -1.94 -16.97
C SER A 45 -6.91 -1.15 -16.46
N ALA A 46 -6.52 -0.10 -17.19
CA ALA A 46 -5.43 0.79 -16.81
C ALA A 46 -5.76 1.57 -15.51
N VAL A 47 -4.80 1.68 -14.59
CA VAL A 47 -4.96 2.54 -13.40
C VAL A 47 -4.73 3.97 -13.85
N LEU A 48 -5.52 4.92 -13.35
CA LEU A 48 -5.39 6.32 -13.73
C LEU A 48 -4.15 6.93 -13.06
N GLN A 49 -3.31 7.64 -13.81
CA GLN A 49 -2.14 8.34 -13.25
C GLN A 49 -2.60 9.35 -12.20
N SER A 50 -3.71 10.03 -12.46
CA SER A 50 -4.33 10.97 -11.54
C SER A 50 -4.71 10.37 -10.19
N TYR A 51 -5.04 9.07 -10.16
CA TYR A 51 -5.31 8.30 -8.95
C TYR A 51 -4.06 7.92 -8.21
N VAL A 52 -3.08 7.41 -8.94
CA VAL A 52 -1.76 7.11 -8.39
C VAL A 52 -1.17 8.36 -7.74
N ASP A 53 -1.26 9.52 -8.39
CA ASP A 53 -0.79 10.80 -7.86
C ASP A 53 -1.35 11.10 -6.47
N VAL A 54 -2.68 10.96 -6.29
CA VAL A 54 -3.35 11.25 -5.01
C VAL A 54 -2.88 10.31 -3.92
N VAL A 55 -2.85 9.01 -4.19
CA VAL A 55 -2.54 8.01 -3.15
C VAL A 55 -1.06 8.04 -2.78
N VAL A 56 -0.16 8.17 -3.77
CA VAL A 56 1.29 8.26 -3.50
C VAL A 56 1.64 9.58 -2.80
N THR A 57 0.93 10.68 -3.11
CA THR A 57 1.11 11.95 -2.39
C THR A 57 0.88 11.76 -0.90
N GLY A 58 -0.23 11.11 -0.49
CA GLY A 58 -0.50 10.85 0.92
C GLY A 58 0.56 9.96 1.60
N ALA A 59 1.10 8.97 0.89
CA ALA A 59 2.19 8.15 1.42
C ALA A 59 3.49 8.95 1.61
N CYS A 60 3.78 9.84 0.67
CA CYS A 60 4.97 10.70 0.70
C CYS A 60 4.86 11.87 1.68
N GLU A 61 3.65 12.30 2.06
CA GLU A 61 3.41 13.27 3.14
C GLU A 61 3.71 12.70 4.53
N TYR A 62 3.58 11.37 4.70
CA TYR A 62 3.87 10.71 5.96
C TYR A 62 5.38 10.50 6.17
N HIS A 63 6.02 9.75 5.26
CA HIS A 63 7.47 9.51 5.31
C HIS A 63 8.01 9.00 3.96
N ASP A 64 9.22 9.42 3.59
CA ASP A 64 9.83 9.10 2.30
C ASP A 64 10.14 7.61 2.13
N GLU A 65 10.66 6.98 3.18
CA GLU A 65 10.96 5.55 3.18
C GLU A 65 9.67 4.72 3.08
N PHE A 66 8.64 5.10 3.84
CA PHE A 66 7.32 4.48 3.76
C PHE A 66 6.76 4.59 2.35
N CYS A 67 6.83 5.78 1.73
CA CYS A 67 6.35 5.98 0.36
C CYS A 67 7.03 5.02 -0.63
N ARG A 68 8.35 4.83 -0.52
CA ARG A 68 9.11 3.89 -1.37
C ARG A 68 8.69 2.44 -1.14
N GLU A 69 8.65 1.99 0.11
CA GLU A 69 8.28 0.61 0.45
C GLU A 69 6.84 0.29 0.09
N TRP A 70 5.93 1.23 0.35
CA TRP A 70 4.52 1.09 0.06
C TRP A 70 4.28 1.00 -1.44
N VAL A 71 4.86 1.91 -2.25
CA VAL A 71 4.76 1.86 -3.72
C VAL A 71 5.36 0.56 -4.26
N ALA A 72 6.48 0.09 -3.70
CA ALA A 72 7.08 -1.20 -4.05
C ALA A 72 6.18 -2.42 -3.74
N SER A 73 5.33 -2.32 -2.71
CA SER A 73 4.38 -3.36 -2.34
C SER A 73 3.16 -3.42 -3.26
N CYS A 74 2.85 -2.32 -3.95
CA CYS A 74 1.71 -2.19 -4.83
C CYS A 74 1.96 -2.86 -6.20
N GLU A 75 1.53 -4.12 -6.31
CA GLU A 75 1.68 -4.86 -7.56
C GLU A 75 1.00 -4.14 -8.73
N GLN A 76 1.67 -4.14 -9.89
CA GLN A 76 1.15 -3.67 -11.18
C GLN A 76 0.94 -2.16 -11.35
N TRP A 77 1.39 -1.33 -10.39
CA TRP A 77 1.28 0.13 -10.48
C TRP A 77 2.14 0.74 -11.59
N GLY A 78 3.33 0.21 -11.90
CA GLY A 78 4.17 0.74 -12.99
C GLY A 78 3.96 0.13 -14.38
N GLY A 79 3.06 -0.86 -14.54
CA GLY A 79 2.96 -1.66 -15.77
C GLY A 79 1.88 -1.22 -16.77
N ASN A 80 0.82 -0.53 -16.32
CA ASN A 80 -0.30 -0.11 -17.17
C ASN A 80 -1.03 1.08 -16.53
N VAL A 81 -0.38 2.24 -16.53
CA VAL A 81 -0.96 3.51 -16.04
C VAL A 81 -1.49 4.30 -17.23
N LYS A 82 -2.74 4.76 -17.16
CA LYS A 82 -3.32 5.67 -18.13
C LYS A 82 -2.87 7.11 -17.81
N PRO A 83 -2.20 7.82 -18.73
CA PRO A 83 -1.72 9.17 -18.48
C PRO A 83 -2.88 10.17 -18.59
N ASP A 84 -3.57 10.42 -17.48
CA ASP A 84 -4.68 11.38 -17.39
C ASP A 84 -4.38 12.56 -16.45
N ARG A 85 -3.15 12.71 -15.96
CA ARG A 85 -2.76 13.74 -14.98
C ARG A 85 -3.17 15.17 -15.40
N ARG A 86 -3.07 15.50 -16.69
CA ARG A 86 -3.40 16.81 -17.27
C ARG A 86 -4.92 17.04 -17.43
N SER A 87 -5.69 15.96 -17.56
CA SER A 87 -7.14 15.99 -17.73
C SER A 87 -7.74 14.79 -16.99
N PRO A 88 -7.83 14.85 -15.65
CA PRO A 88 -8.22 13.70 -14.83
C PRO A 88 -9.58 13.16 -15.23
N CYS A 89 -9.69 11.84 -15.31
CA CYS A 89 -10.95 11.18 -15.70
C CYS A 89 -12.02 11.22 -14.59
N TYR A 90 -11.67 11.68 -13.38
CA TYR A 90 -12.60 11.80 -12.26
C TYR A 90 -12.24 13.00 -11.36
N PRO A 91 -13.22 13.55 -10.61
CA PRO A 91 -12.96 14.63 -9.66
C PRO A 91 -12.02 14.19 -8.55
N ARG A 92 -11.01 15.00 -8.26
CA ARG A 92 -10.05 14.75 -7.17
C ARG A 92 -9.82 16.02 -6.36
N GLY A 93 -9.57 15.87 -5.07
CA GLY A 93 -9.26 17.00 -4.18
C GLY A 93 -7.94 17.70 -4.54
N LEU A 94 -7.01 16.96 -5.15
CA LEU A 94 -5.74 17.50 -5.63
C LEU A 94 -5.93 18.26 -6.94
N ARG A 95 -5.99 19.61 -6.86
CA ARG A 95 -6.16 20.49 -8.03
C ARG A 95 -5.01 20.38 -9.03
N ALA A 96 -3.77 20.46 -8.54
CA ALA A 96 -2.57 20.30 -9.34
C ALA A 96 -1.47 19.65 -8.49
N LEU A 97 -0.73 18.71 -9.09
CA LEU A 97 0.41 18.08 -8.45
C LEU A 97 1.66 18.97 -8.69
N PRO A 98 2.42 19.35 -7.65
CA PRO A 98 3.67 20.07 -7.82
C PRO A 98 4.63 19.32 -8.75
N PRO A 99 5.38 20.00 -9.64
CA PRO A 99 6.27 19.33 -10.60
C PRO A 99 7.30 18.42 -9.96
N GLU A 100 7.88 18.82 -8.82
CA GLU A 100 8.88 18.03 -8.08
C GLU A 100 8.28 16.73 -7.56
N LEU A 101 7.07 16.79 -6.99
CA LEU A 101 6.36 15.62 -6.51
C LEU A 101 5.92 14.72 -7.68
N ALA A 102 5.50 15.31 -8.81
CA ALA A 102 5.21 14.55 -10.02
C ALA A 102 6.42 13.76 -10.51
N GLN A 103 7.61 14.40 -10.57
CA GLN A 103 8.85 13.73 -10.96
C GLN A 103 9.23 12.62 -9.98
N LYS A 104 9.08 12.86 -8.68
CA LYS A 104 9.31 11.84 -7.64
C LYS A 104 8.41 10.63 -7.84
N ILE A 105 7.11 10.84 -8.01
CA ILE A 105 6.13 9.76 -8.24
C ILE A 105 6.47 9.00 -9.53
N ASP A 106 6.74 9.70 -10.63
CA ASP A 106 7.09 9.09 -11.91
C ASP A 106 8.39 8.27 -11.81
N GLY A 107 9.33 8.63 -10.93
CA GLY A 107 10.54 7.86 -10.64
C GLY A 107 10.32 6.60 -9.80
N LEU A 108 9.29 6.58 -8.95
CA LEU A 108 8.97 5.43 -8.07
C LEU A 108 8.25 4.30 -8.79
N LEU A 109 7.32 4.63 -9.70
CA LEU A 109 6.44 3.63 -10.33
C LEU A 109 7.16 2.56 -11.15
N PRO A 110 8.18 2.88 -11.98
CA PRO A 110 8.94 1.86 -12.70
C PRO A 110 9.69 0.91 -11.77
N GLN A 111 10.26 1.43 -10.66
CA GLN A 111 11.00 0.63 -9.69
C GLN A 111 10.09 -0.39 -8.99
N ALA A 112 8.88 0.04 -8.62
CA ALA A 112 7.86 -0.84 -8.05
C ALA A 112 7.49 -2.00 -8.99
N HIS A 113 7.36 -1.73 -10.29
CA HIS A 113 7.03 -2.77 -11.26
C HIS A 113 8.10 -3.86 -11.35
N ILE A 114 9.37 -3.44 -11.34
CA ILE A 114 10.52 -4.37 -11.39
C ILE A 114 10.55 -5.24 -10.12
N GLN A 115 10.37 -4.63 -8.95
CA GLN A 115 10.41 -5.35 -7.67
C GLN A 115 9.23 -6.31 -7.50
N ALA A 116 8.01 -5.89 -7.87
CA ALA A 116 6.84 -6.75 -7.86
C ALA A 116 7.03 -7.98 -8.78
N ARG A 117 7.58 -7.79 -9.98
CA ARG A 117 7.92 -8.89 -10.88
C ARG A 117 8.97 -9.84 -10.30
N ALA A 118 10.03 -9.32 -9.69
CA ALA A 118 11.05 -10.15 -9.05
C ALA A 118 10.49 -10.98 -7.87
N LYS A 119 9.57 -10.40 -7.09
CA LYS A 119 8.89 -11.10 -5.98
C LYS A 119 7.95 -12.20 -6.49
N GLN A 120 7.21 -11.94 -7.56
CA GLN A 120 6.37 -12.95 -8.21
C GLN A 120 7.21 -14.09 -8.80
N GLU A 121 8.35 -13.81 -9.44
CA GLU A 121 9.25 -14.84 -9.99
C GLU A 121 9.83 -15.74 -8.89
N LYS A 122 10.24 -15.15 -7.75
CA LYS A 122 10.68 -15.92 -6.57
C LYS A 122 9.57 -16.81 -6.00
N ARG A 123 8.32 -16.33 -5.97
CA ARG A 123 7.15 -17.11 -5.53
C ARG A 123 6.78 -18.25 -6.48
N ARG A 124 7.09 -18.12 -7.77
CA ARG A 124 6.80 -19.12 -8.81
C ARG A 124 7.83 -20.25 -8.92
N LYS A 125 8.97 -20.14 -8.23
CA LYS A 125 9.96 -21.23 -8.12
C LYS A 125 9.84 -21.94 -6.77
N PRO A 126 8.93 -22.92 -6.60
CA PRO A 126 9.01 -23.83 -5.48
C PRO A 126 10.15 -24.83 -5.77
N GLY A 127 11.28 -24.66 -5.09
CA GLY A 127 12.36 -25.65 -5.11
C GLY A 127 13.56 -25.26 -5.97
N CYS A 128 14.46 -24.46 -5.38
CA CYS A 128 15.89 -24.72 -5.54
C CYS A 128 16.39 -25.09 -4.14
N ARG A 129 16.28 -26.38 -3.79
CA ARG A 129 17.14 -26.92 -2.73
C ARG A 129 18.55 -26.87 -3.30
N ILE A 130 19.39 -26.06 -2.68
CA ILE A 130 20.83 -26.11 -2.89
C ILE A 130 21.25 -27.48 -2.33
N SER A 131 21.57 -28.40 -3.23
CA SER A 131 22.33 -29.62 -2.94
C SER A 131 23.79 -29.28 -2.72
#